data_AF-A0A5J5ULI0-F1
#
_entry.id   AF-A0A5J5ULI0-F1
#
_cell.length_a   1.000
_cell.length_b   1.000
_cell.length_c   1.000
_cell.angle_alpha   90.00
_cell.angle_beta   90.00
_cell.angle_gamma   90.00
#
_symmetry.space_group_name_H-M   'P 1'
#
loop_
_entity.id
_entity.type
_entity.pdbx_description
1 polymer ?
#
loop_
_entity_poly.entity_id
_entity_poly.type
_entity_poly.pdbx_seq_one_letter_code
_entity_poly.pdbx_strand_id
1 'polypeptide(L)'
;MGPLLSCLLQLQSFQGRSIFQSLNLLQIGRSLLKGKKRKKDKVAWDEQTGTWKRRFGYDSVNDDKDIAIIEAKMTDEPGEDPFAKRQDDKKKRVEKQEKNRLQNLKQAAKLGALPRFYPFFEYM
;
A
#
# COMPACT_ATOMS: atom_id res chain seq x y z
N MET A 1 52.38 10.84 -38.73
CA MET A 1 52.61 9.48 -38.18
C MET A 1 53.02 9.61 -36.71
N GLY A 2 52.20 9.57 -35.67
CA GLY A 2 50.78 9.41 -35.41
C GLY A 2 50.64 9.47 -33.87
N PRO A 3 49.48 9.84 -33.33
CA PRO A 3 49.01 9.20 -32.11
C PRO A 3 47.51 8.90 -32.27
N LEU A 4 47.20 7.98 -33.19
CA LEU A 4 45.83 7.50 -33.42
C LEU A 4 45.58 6.10 -32.85
N LEU A 5 46.45 5.62 -31.94
CA LEU A 5 46.40 4.24 -31.44
C LEU A 5 46.57 4.10 -29.91
N SER A 6 46.17 5.12 -29.13
CA SER A 6 45.91 4.93 -27.70
C SER A 6 44.41 4.93 -27.34
N CYS A 7 43.54 5.06 -28.34
CA CYS A 7 42.08 5.14 -28.13
C CYS A 7 41.31 3.86 -28.52
N LEU A 8 42.00 2.81 -28.97
CA LEU A 8 41.36 1.51 -29.22
C LEU A 8 41.48 0.59 -28.01
N LEU A 9 40.32 0.33 -27.39
CA LEU A 9 40.05 -0.73 -26.42
C LEU A 9 40.70 -0.60 -25.03
N GLN A 10 40.56 0.56 -24.38
CA GLN A 10 40.04 0.47 -23.01
C GLN A 10 38.59 0.00 -23.15
N LEU A 11 38.40 -1.32 -23.09
CA LEU A 11 37.09 -1.94 -22.90
C LEU A 11 36.29 -1.09 -21.94
N GLN A 12 35.19 -0.57 -22.48
CA GLN A 12 34.20 0.31 -21.84
C GLN A 12 33.76 -0.30 -20.52
N SER A 13 34.57 -0.08 -19.51
CA SER A 13 34.34 -0.52 -18.16
C SER A 13 33.37 0.50 -17.60
N PHE A 14 32.17 0.01 -17.30
CA PHE A 14 31.30 0.64 -16.34
C PHE A 14 30.63 1.96 -16.79
N GLN A 15 30.10 1.99 -18.01
CA GLN A 15 28.96 2.87 -18.30
C GLN A 15 27.81 2.43 -17.36
N GLY A 16 27.49 3.30 -16.40
CA GLY A 16 26.66 3.02 -15.25
C GLY A 16 25.39 2.27 -15.61
N ARG A 17 25.26 1.05 -15.08
CA ARG A 17 23.95 0.44 -14.86
C ARG A 17 23.23 1.38 -13.90
N SER A 18 22.37 2.22 -14.47
CA SER A 18 21.57 3.19 -13.76
C SER A 18 20.99 2.53 -12.50
N ILE A 19 21.34 3.04 -11.33
CA ILE A 19 20.91 2.57 -10.01
C ILE A 19 19.39 2.74 -9.82
N PHE A 20 18.67 3.14 -10.87
CA PHE A 20 17.23 3.39 -10.90
C PHE A 20 16.38 2.29 -11.56
N GLN A 21 16.98 1.18 -11.98
CA GLN A 21 16.25 0.09 -12.68
C GLN A 21 16.30 -1.28 -11.97
N SER A 22 16.38 -1.35 -10.65
CA SER A 22 15.94 -2.54 -9.90
C SER A 22 14.51 -2.34 -9.38
N LEU A 23 13.63 -2.03 -10.31
CA LEU A 23 12.21 -1.90 -10.05
C LEU A 23 11.65 -3.24 -9.55
N ASN A 24 11.10 -3.19 -8.35
CA ASN A 24 9.99 -4.01 -7.88
C ASN A 24 8.73 -3.65 -8.72
N LEU A 25 8.84 -3.88 -10.04
CA LEU A 25 7.99 -3.31 -11.11
C LEU A 25 6.56 -3.89 -11.10
N LEU A 26 6.35 -5.03 -10.45
CA LEU A 26 5.05 -5.68 -10.38
C LEU A 26 4.11 -5.09 -9.32
N GLN A 27 4.65 -4.40 -8.29
CA GLN A 27 3.83 -3.75 -7.26
C GLN A 27 3.61 -2.24 -7.54
N ILE A 28 4.63 -1.55 -8.07
CA ILE A 28 4.59 -0.10 -8.35
C ILE A 28 3.86 0.21 -9.68
N GLY A 29 4.03 -0.63 -10.70
CA GLY A 29 3.46 -0.40 -12.05
C GLY A 29 1.93 -0.33 -12.09
N ARG A 30 1.24 -1.03 -11.19
CA ARG A 30 -0.24 -0.98 -11.08
C ARG A 30 -0.75 0.38 -10.57
N SER A 31 0.10 1.18 -9.93
CA SER A 31 -0.28 2.50 -9.42
C SER A 31 -0.20 3.61 -10.49
N LEU A 32 0.50 3.40 -11.59
CA LEU A 32 0.61 4.36 -12.71
C LEU A 32 -0.64 4.38 -13.61
N LEU A 33 -1.35 3.25 -13.74
CA LEU A 33 -2.64 3.17 -14.43
C LEU A 33 -3.82 3.67 -13.58
N LYS A 34 -3.59 3.91 -12.28
CA LYS A 34 -4.62 4.35 -11.34
C LYS A 34 -4.37 5.83 -11.06
N GLY A 35 -5.28 6.69 -11.53
CA GLY A 35 -5.14 8.16 -11.49
C GLY A 35 -4.65 8.75 -10.16
N LYS A 36 -4.24 10.02 -10.20
CA LYS A 36 -3.58 10.74 -9.09
C LYS A 36 -4.23 10.44 -7.74
N LYS A 37 -3.42 10.03 -6.76
CA LYS A 37 -3.87 9.80 -5.38
C LYS A 37 -4.34 11.12 -4.80
N ARG A 38 -5.55 11.13 -4.25
CA ARG A 38 -6.16 12.30 -3.61
C ARG A 38 -6.44 12.00 -2.14
N LYS A 39 -6.26 13.01 -1.30
CA LYS A 39 -6.71 12.96 0.09
C LYS A 39 -8.23 12.89 0.09
N LYS A 40 -8.79 12.04 0.94
CA LYS A 40 -10.24 11.95 1.17
C LYS A 40 -10.59 12.76 2.42
N ASP A 41 -11.80 13.31 2.45
CA ASP A 41 -12.29 14.04 3.62
C ASP A 41 -12.45 13.12 4.84
N LYS A 42 -12.36 13.71 6.03
CA LYS A 42 -12.49 12.96 7.30
C LYS A 42 -13.94 12.73 7.70
N VAL A 43 -14.86 13.50 7.13
CA VAL A 43 -16.28 13.52 7.47
C VAL A 43 -17.08 13.11 6.23
N ALA A 44 -18.21 12.44 6.46
CA ALA A 44 -19.16 12.05 5.43
C ALA A 44 -20.58 12.32 5.94
N TRP A 45 -21.46 12.69 5.02
CA TRP A 45 -22.87 12.87 5.31
C TRP A 45 -23.53 11.51 5.47
N ASP A 46 -24.28 11.34 6.55
CA ASP A 46 -25.12 10.17 6.79
C ASP A 46 -26.56 10.52 6.40
N GLU A 47 -27.09 9.81 5.40
CA GLU A 47 -28.45 10.03 4.88
C GLU A 47 -29.54 9.63 5.89
N GLN A 48 -29.26 8.64 6.74
CA GLN A 48 -30.25 8.11 7.67
C GLN A 48 -30.48 9.05 8.86
N THR A 49 -29.40 9.63 9.39
CA THR A 49 -29.49 10.56 10.53
C THR A 49 -29.53 12.03 10.11
N GLY A 50 -29.18 12.35 8.86
CA GLY A 50 -29.07 13.72 8.38
C GLY A 50 -27.96 14.50 9.10
N THR A 51 -26.88 13.82 9.49
CA THR A 51 -25.76 14.42 10.23
C THR A 51 -24.41 14.16 9.57
N TRP A 52 -23.46 15.07 9.82
CA TRP A 52 -22.07 14.93 9.39
C TRP A 52 -21.31 14.08 10.40
N LYS A 53 -21.00 12.84 10.03
CA LYS A 53 -20.28 11.89 10.89
C LYS A 53 -18.88 11.61 10.38
N ARG A 54 -18.03 11.07 11.27
CA ARG A 54 -16.66 10.69 10.90
C ARG A 54 -16.68 9.49 9.95
N ARG A 55 -15.72 9.41 9.03
CA ARG A 55 -15.62 8.27 8.10
C ARG A 55 -15.00 7.02 8.75
N PHE A 56 -14.30 7.20 9.87
CA PHE A 56 -13.67 6.16 10.67
C PHE A 56 -13.53 6.65 12.11
N GLY A 57 -13.53 5.74 13.08
CA GLY A 57 -13.38 6.06 14.50
C GLY A 57 -14.70 5.91 15.26
N TYR A 58 -14.90 6.73 16.30
CA TYR A 58 -16.14 6.78 17.06
C TYR A 58 -17.26 7.46 16.26
N ASP A 59 -18.49 6.93 16.36
CA ASP A 59 -19.69 7.40 15.65
C ASP A 59 -19.46 7.56 14.15
N SER A 60 -19.01 6.48 13.49
CA SER A 60 -18.68 6.53 12.08
C SER A 60 -19.88 6.19 11.19
N VAL A 61 -19.92 6.71 9.97
CA VAL A 61 -21.08 6.57 9.06
C VAL A 61 -21.45 5.12 8.75
N ASN A 62 -20.51 4.17 8.79
CA ASN A 62 -20.73 2.79 8.35
C ASN A 62 -20.21 1.79 9.39
N ASP A 63 -20.72 1.89 10.62
CA ASP A 63 -20.42 0.95 11.68
C ASP A 63 -21.33 -0.29 11.60
N ASP A 64 -20.73 -1.46 11.42
CA ASP A 64 -21.45 -2.74 11.31
C ASP A 64 -22.26 -3.09 12.57
N LYS A 65 -21.92 -2.48 13.70
CA LYS A 65 -22.50 -2.71 15.03
C LYS A 65 -23.84 -1.98 15.25
N ASP A 66 -24.07 -0.89 14.53
CA ASP A 66 -25.25 -0.05 14.72
C ASP A 66 -26.46 -0.57 13.92
N ILE A 67 -26.21 -1.54 13.04
CA ILE A 67 -27.24 -2.24 12.27
C ILE A 67 -27.89 -3.29 13.17
N ALA A 68 -29.05 -2.94 13.74
CA ALA A 68 -29.79 -3.81 14.66
C ALA A 68 -30.48 -4.99 13.95
N ILE A 69 -30.92 -4.81 12.71
CA ILE A 69 -31.67 -5.81 11.94
C ILE A 69 -31.02 -5.91 10.56
N ILE A 70 -30.64 -7.12 10.16
CA ILE A 70 -30.12 -7.41 8.82
C ILE A 70 -31.19 -8.21 8.09
N GLU A 71 -31.59 -7.77 6.91
CA GLU A 71 -32.46 -8.53 6.04
C GLU A 71 -31.72 -9.78 5.55
N ALA A 72 -32.25 -10.96 5.87
CA ALA A 72 -31.73 -12.22 5.37
C ALA A 72 -31.91 -12.27 3.85
N LYS A 73 -30.82 -12.49 3.12
CA LYS A 73 -30.88 -12.73 1.67
C LYS A 73 -31.31 -14.18 1.43
N MET A 74 -32.04 -14.42 0.34
CA MET A 74 -32.52 -15.75 -0.08
C MET A 74 -31.41 -16.81 -0.28
N THR A 75 -30.14 -16.40 -0.27
CA THR A 75 -28.95 -17.24 -0.47
C THR A 75 -28.18 -17.53 0.81
N ASP A 76 -28.62 -17.04 1.97
CA ASP A 76 -27.95 -17.33 3.23
C ASP A 76 -28.42 -18.69 3.76
N GLU A 77 -27.48 -19.62 3.90
CA GLU A 77 -27.75 -20.94 4.46
C GLU A 77 -28.31 -20.79 5.89
N PRO A 78 -29.48 -21.40 6.19
CA PRO A 78 -30.12 -21.29 7.50
C PRO A 78 -29.27 -22.03 8.53
N GLY A 79 -28.41 -21.29 9.24
CA GLY A 79 -27.53 -21.85 10.26
C GLY A 79 -26.38 -20.96 10.68
N GLU A 80 -26.03 -19.94 9.89
CA GLU A 80 -24.91 -19.07 10.24
C GLU A 80 -25.31 -17.61 10.48
N ASP A 81 -24.83 -17.08 11.59
CA ASP A 81 -25.11 -15.73 12.05
C ASP A 81 -24.51 -14.68 11.07
N PRO A 82 -25.33 -13.82 10.46
CA PRO A 82 -24.86 -12.78 9.55
C PRO A 82 -23.93 -11.75 10.22
N PHE A 83 -24.00 -11.58 11.54
CA PHE A 83 -23.05 -10.74 12.27
C PHE A 83 -21.68 -11.39 12.39
N ALA A 84 -21.62 -12.71 12.65
CA ALA A 84 -20.38 -13.47 12.72
C ALA A 84 -19.62 -13.43 11.37
N LYS A 85 -20.33 -13.64 10.26
CA LYS A 85 -19.76 -13.54 8.90
C LYS A 85 -19.09 -12.18 8.64
N ARG A 86 -19.76 -11.07 8.99
CA ARG A 86 -19.20 -9.72 8.82
C ARG A 86 -17.96 -9.48 9.68
N GLN A 87 -17.95 -9.99 10.91
CA GLN A 87 -16.77 -9.91 11.77
C GLN A 87 -15.59 -10.68 11.18
N ASP A 88 -15.82 -11.88 10.69
CA ASP A 88 -14.76 -12.72 10.12
C ASP A 88 -14.23 -12.15 8.80
N ASP A 89 -15.09 -11.58 7.96
CA ASP A 89 -14.65 -10.88 6.75
C ASP A 89 -13.83 -9.63 7.06
N LYS A 90 -14.19 -8.90 8.14
CA LYS A 90 -13.37 -7.80 8.66
C LYS A 90 -12.00 -8.29 9.13
N LYS A 91 -11.93 -9.40 9.89
CA LYS A 91 -10.66 -10.01 10.33
C LYS A 91 -9.81 -10.44 9.13
N LYS A 92 -10.37 -11.18 8.16
CA LYS A 92 -9.67 -11.60 6.93
C LYS A 92 -9.07 -10.42 6.18
N ARG A 93 -9.79 -9.30 6.06
CA ARG A 93 -9.31 -8.08 5.41
C ARG A 93 -8.12 -7.46 6.15
N VAL A 94 -8.19 -7.39 7.49
CA VAL A 94 -7.11 -6.88 8.33
C VAL A 94 -5.89 -7.79 8.26
N GLU A 95 -6.06 -9.10 8.38
CA GLU A 95 -4.99 -10.09 8.25
C GLU A 95 -4.28 -10.01 6.89
N LYS A 96 -5.04 -9.84 5.81
CA LYS A 96 -4.48 -9.64 4.47
C LYS A 96 -3.61 -8.37 4.41
N GLN A 97 -4.06 -7.29 5.04
CA GLN A 97 -3.30 -6.04 5.10
C GLN A 97 -2.00 -6.20 5.89
N GLU A 98 -2.04 -6.90 7.04
CA GLU A 98 -0.84 -7.18 7.84
C GLU A 98 0.15 -8.09 7.10
N LYS A 99 -0.33 -9.15 6.44
CA LYS A 99 0.50 -10.01 5.59
C LYS A 99 1.20 -9.21 4.49
N ASN A 100 0.48 -8.32 3.82
CA ASN A 100 1.06 -7.44 2.79
C ASN A 100 2.09 -6.47 3.39
N ARG A 101 1.83 -5.91 4.57
CA ARG A 101 2.79 -5.03 5.27
C ARG A 101 4.10 -5.77 5.56
N LEU A 102 4.01 -6.98 6.12
CA LEU A 102 5.18 -7.81 6.42
C LEU A 102 5.96 -8.19 5.15
N GLN A 103 5.27 -8.53 4.06
CA GLN A 103 5.90 -8.82 2.78
C GLN A 103 6.64 -7.60 2.21
N ASN A 104 6.02 -6.42 2.25
CA ASN A 104 6.66 -5.19 1.79
C ASN A 104 7.91 -4.85 2.61
N LEU A 105 7.87 -5.03 3.94
CA LEU A 105 9.03 -4.83 4.81
C LEU A 105 10.16 -5.81 4.50
N LYS A 106 9.86 -7.10 4.29
CA LYS A 106 10.84 -8.12 3.89
C LYS A 106 11.48 -7.79 2.55
N GLN A 107 10.69 -7.34 1.57
CA GLN A 107 11.19 -6.93 0.26
C GLN A 107 12.06 -5.67 0.36
N ALA A 108 11.64 -4.66 1.14
CA ALA A 108 12.43 -3.44 1.37
C ALA A 108 13.78 -3.74 2.03
N ALA A 109 13.81 -4.64 3.02
CA ALA A 109 15.04 -5.08 3.66
C ALA A 109 15.97 -5.83 2.68
N LYS A 110 15.41 -6.74 1.85
CA LYS A 110 16.18 -7.46 0.81
C LYS A 110 16.80 -6.52 -0.23
N LEU A 111 16.11 -5.43 -0.57
CA LEU A 111 16.56 -4.46 -1.57
C LEU A 111 17.57 -3.44 -1.01
N GLY A 112 17.99 -3.55 0.25
CA GLY A 112 19.00 -2.67 0.85
C GLY A 112 18.56 -1.20 0.94
N ALA A 113 17.27 -0.91 0.77
CA ALA A 113 16.70 0.44 0.66
C ALA A 113 16.38 1.07 2.03
N LEU A 114 16.98 0.58 3.12
CA LEU A 114 17.00 1.33 4.37
C LEU A 114 17.97 2.50 4.16
N PRO A 115 17.56 3.77 4.34
CA PRO A 115 18.50 4.86 4.30
C PRO A 115 19.53 4.60 5.39
N ARG A 116 20.78 4.32 4.98
CA ARG A 116 21.91 4.39 5.89
C ARG A 116 21.93 5.84 6.35
N PHE A 117 21.56 6.05 7.60
CA PHE A 117 21.63 7.35 8.26
C PHE A 117 23.11 7.74 8.21
N TYR A 118 23.51 8.53 7.22
CA TYR A 118 24.83 9.14 7.25
C TYR A 118 24.81 10.10 8.43
N PRO A 119 25.65 9.92 9.46
CA PRO A 119 25.70 10.84 10.58
C PRO A 119 26.12 12.20 10.03
N PHE A 120 25.24 13.19 10.15
CA PHE A 120 25.44 14.59 9.80
C PHE A 120 26.55 15.29 10.63
N PHE A 121 27.34 14.53 11.41
CA PHE A 121 28.31 15.06 12.37
C PHE A 121 29.78 14.98 11.93
N GLU A 122 30.06 14.67 10.66
CA GLU A 122 31.46 14.55 10.18
C GLU A 122 32.00 15.79 9.44
N TYR A 123 31.27 16.92 9.49
CA TYR A 123 31.76 18.21 8.99
C TYR A 123 31.38 19.35 9.94
N MET A 124 32.15 19.52 11.01
CA MET A 124 32.37 20.76 11.76
C MET A 124 33.79 20.71 12.32
#